data_AF-A0A6B0GF95-F1
#
_entry.id   AF-A0A6B0GF95-F1
#
_cell.length_a   1.000
_cell.length_b   1.000
_cell.length_c   1.000
_cell.angle_alpha   90.00
_cell.angle_beta   90.00
_cell.angle_gamma   90.00
#
_symmetry.space_group_name_H-M   'P 1'
#
loop_
_entity.id
_entity.type
_entity.pdbx_description
1 polymer ?
#
loop_
_entity_poly.entity_id
_entity_poly.type
_entity_poly.pdbx_seq_one_letter_code
_entity_poly.pdbx_strand_id
1 'polypeptide(L)' 'MSRDDTTVLADIDRTETELESLVDDLWTDGVVTDDDAEEFTHRVETIAAELRACVEYAEDGPLADDAN' A
#
# COMPACT_ATOMS: atom_id res chain seq x y z
N MET A 1 8.95 -20.07 10.00
CA MET A 1 9.47 -18.71 9.80
C MET A 1 8.29 -17.88 9.35
N SER A 2 7.67 -17.11 10.26
CA SER A 2 6.43 -16.34 10.01
C SER A 2 6.54 -15.02 10.78
N ARG A 3 7.67 -14.32 10.57
CA ARG A 3 7.98 -13.02 11.20
C ARG A 3 8.08 -11.89 10.16
N ASP A 4 8.06 -12.25 8.89
CA ASP A 4 8.32 -11.34 7.78
C ASP A 4 7.03 -10.62 7.35
N ASP A 5 5.88 -11.28 7.32
CA ASP A 5 4.62 -10.73 6.78
C ASP A 5 3.99 -9.63 7.66
N THR A 6 4.01 -9.79 8.99
CA THR A 6 3.58 -8.72 9.92
C THR A 6 4.48 -7.49 9.80
N THR A 7 5.75 -7.69 9.45
CA THR A 7 6.69 -6.59 9.23
C THR A 7 6.39 -5.90 7.90
N VAL A 8 6.07 -6.67 6.85
CA VAL A 8 5.71 -6.13 5.53
C VAL A 8 4.40 -5.32 5.58
N LEU A 9 3.36 -5.80 6.26
CA LEU A 9 2.10 -5.04 6.43
C LEU A 9 2.34 -3.73 7.20
N ALA A 10 3.16 -3.76 8.25
CA ALA A 10 3.51 -2.56 9.00
C ALA A 10 4.33 -1.56 8.16
N ASP A 11 5.20 -2.06 7.28
CA ASP A 11 5.97 -1.24 6.34
C ASP A 11 5.06 -0.63 5.25
N ILE A 12 4.04 -1.36 4.77
CA ILE A 12 3.01 -0.84 3.85
C ILE A 12 2.24 0.30 4.51
N ASP A 13 1.71 0.09 5.71
CA ASP A 13 0.92 1.10 6.45
C ASP A 13 1.75 2.36 6.73
N ARG A 14 3.02 2.17 7.11
CA ARG A 14 3.95 3.28 7.31
C ARG A 14 4.19 4.05 6.01
N THR A 15 4.44 3.34 4.91
CA THR A 15 4.73 3.96 3.62
C THR A 15 3.51 4.71 3.08
N GLU A 16 2.31 4.15 3.24
CA GLU A 16 1.03 4.83 2.92
C GLU A 16 0.94 6.16 3.67
N THR A 17 1.14 6.14 4.99
CA THR A 17 1.11 7.36 5.83
C THR A 17 2.18 8.38 5.41
N GLU A 18 3.40 7.94 5.10
CA GLU A 18 4.48 8.82 4.65
C GLU A 18 4.17 9.46 3.29
N LEU A 19 3.53 8.72 2.37
CA LEU A 19 3.13 9.23 1.05
C LEU A 19 1.93 10.18 1.13
N GLU A 20 0.93 9.86 1.95
CA GLU A 20 -0.21 10.76 2.19
C GLU A 20 0.25 12.10 2.79
N SER A 21 1.16 12.06 3.77
CA SER A 21 1.76 13.27 4.34
C SER A 21 2.52 14.07 3.28
N LEU A 22 3.24 13.41 2.37
CA LEU A 22 3.94 14.09 1.28
C LEU A 22 2.97 14.76 0.30
N VAL A 23 1.83 14.13 0.00
CA VAL A 23 0.79 14.74 -0.86
C VAL A 23 0.21 15.99 -0.20
N ASP A 24 -0.09 15.94 1.11
CA ASP A 24 -0.57 17.10 1.88
C ASP A 24 0.45 18.25 1.94
N ASP A 25 1.73 17.92 2.13
CA ASP A 25 2.81 18.90 2.11
C ASP A 25 2.92 19.59 0.74
N LEU A 26 2.88 18.81 -0.35
CA LEU A 26 2.95 19.33 -1.72
C LEU A 26 1.74 20.19 -2.08
N TRP A 27 0.55 19.82 -1.59
CA TRP A 27 -0.67 20.61 -1.78
C TRP A 27 -0.62 21.92 -0.98
N THR A 28 -0.20 21.85 0.29
CA THR A 28 -0.02 23.01 1.16
C THR A 28 1.01 24.01 0.60
N ASP A 29 2.10 23.50 0.02
CA ASP A 29 3.13 24.31 -0.65
C ASP A 29 2.67 24.86 -2.02
N GLY A 30 1.49 24.45 -2.50
CA GLY A 30 0.93 24.88 -3.78
C GLY A 30 1.67 24.33 -4.99
N VAL A 31 2.39 23.21 -4.82
CA VAL A 31 3.10 22.51 -5.90
C VAL A 31 2.14 21.72 -6.78
N VAL A 32 1.09 21.17 -6.17
CA VAL A 32 0.03 20.39 -6.84
C VAL A 32 -1.33 21.05 -6.59
N THR A 33 -2.29 20.81 -7.49
CA THR A 33 -3.67 21.30 -7.34
C THR A 33 -4.50 20.38 -6.44
N ASP A 34 -5.71 20.81 -6.06
CA ASP A 34 -6.66 19.96 -5.33
C ASP A 34 -6.97 18.67 -6.11
N ASP A 35 -7.21 18.76 -7.42
CA ASP A 35 -7.46 17.59 -8.28
C ASP A 35 -6.25 16.63 -8.31
N ASP A 36 -5.02 17.18 -8.37
CA ASP A 36 -3.79 16.38 -8.34
C ASP A 36 -3.62 15.68 -6.98
N ALA A 37 -3.90 16.38 -5.88
CA ALA A 37 -3.81 15.82 -4.53
C ALA A 37 -4.82 14.67 -4.34
N GLU A 38 -6.07 14.85 -4.78
CA GLU A 38 -7.08 13.79 -4.79
C GLU A 38 -6.64 12.58 -5.64
N GLU A 39 -6.08 12.80 -6.84
CA GLU A 39 -5.56 11.72 -7.68
C GLU A 39 -4.41 10.97 -6.99
N PHE A 40 -3.44 11.69 -6.42
CA PHE A 40 -2.29 11.07 -5.77
C PHE A 40 -2.69 10.28 -4.53
N THR A 41 -3.55 10.83 -3.68
CA THR A 41 -4.10 10.11 -2.52
C THR A 41 -4.81 8.83 -2.97
N HIS A 42 -5.70 8.91 -3.96
CA HIS A 42 -6.40 7.73 -4.47
C HIS A 42 -5.45 6.65 -5.01
N ARG A 43 -4.36 7.06 -5.67
CA ARG A 43 -3.33 6.14 -6.17
C ARG A 43 -2.53 5.50 -5.05
N VAL A 44 -2.20 6.25 -3.99
CA VAL A 44 -1.51 5.73 -2.80
C VAL A 44 -2.37 4.66 -2.12
N GLU A 45 -3.66 4.96 -1.86
CA GLU A 45 -4.61 4.00 -1.28
C GLU A 45 -4.76 2.74 -2.15
N THR A 46 -4.86 2.91 -3.47
CA THR A 46 -4.99 1.78 -4.41
C THR A 46 -3.78 0.87 -4.36
N ILE A 47 -2.57 1.43 -4.44
CA ILE A 47 -1.33 0.66 -4.39
C ILE A 47 -1.17 -0.04 -3.03
N ALA A 48 -1.47 0.65 -1.94
CA ALA A 48 -1.40 0.06 -0.60
C ALA A 48 -2.39 -1.12 -0.45
N ALA A 49 -3.62 -0.97 -0.97
CA ALA A 49 -4.60 -2.06 -1.02
C ALA A 49 -4.13 -3.24 -1.88
N GLU A 50 -3.56 -3.00 -3.06
CA GLU A 50 -3.01 -4.06 -3.92
C GLU A 50 -1.85 -4.80 -3.25
N LEU A 51 -0.95 -4.07 -2.56
CA LEU A 51 0.16 -4.66 -1.82
C LEU A 51 -0.32 -5.52 -0.65
N ARG A 52 -1.31 -5.05 0.13
CA ARG A 52 -1.93 -5.84 1.22
C ARG A 52 -2.55 -7.12 0.66
N ALA A 53 -3.32 -7.02 -0.42
CA ALA A 53 -3.90 -8.18 -1.08
C ALA A 53 -2.82 -9.16 -1.58
N CYS A 54 -1.71 -8.68 -2.14
CA CYS A 54 -0.59 -9.54 -2.52
C CYS A 54 0.04 -10.28 -1.35
N VAL A 55 0.18 -9.64 -0.19
CA VAL A 55 0.65 -10.29 1.04
C VAL A 55 -0.33 -11.38 1.46
N GLU A 56 -1.63 -11.07 1.51
CA GLU A 56 -2.67 -12.06 1.86
C GLU A 56 -2.71 -13.25 0.89
N TYR A 57 -2.58 -13.01 -0.43
CA TYR A 57 -2.50 -14.09 -1.44
C TYR A 57 -1.23 -14.94 -1.30
N ALA A 58 -0.11 -14.34 -0.88
CA ALA A 58 1.12 -15.08 -0.61
C ALA A 58 0.98 -15.97 0.64
N GLU A 59 0.15 -15.58 1.61
CA GLU A 59 -0.22 -16.40 2.76
C GLU A 59 -1.18 -17.54 2.38
N ASP A 60 -2.11 -17.31 1.45
CA ASP A 60 -3.14 -18.31 1.08
C ASP A 60 -2.63 -19.36 0.08
N GLY A 61 -1.59 -19.04 -0.71
CA GLY A 61 -0.78 -19.95 -1.54
C GLY A 61 -1.52 -20.94 -2.47
N PRO A 62 -1.28 -20.93 -3.81
CA PRO A 62 -1.62 -22.08 -4.65
C PRO A 62 -0.62 -23.22 -4.42
N LEU A 63 -0.76 -23.93 -3.29
CA LEU A 63 -0.11 -25.23 -3.04
C LEU A 63 -1.10 -26.24 -2.44
N ALA A 64 -2.39 -26.09 -2.75
CA ALA A 64 -3.41 -27.09 -2.49
C ALA A 64 -4.00 -27.65 -3.80
N ASP A 65 -3.19 -27.90 -4.84
CA ASP A 65 -3.62 -28.75 -5.96
C ASP A 65 -2.43 -29.42 -6.71
N ASP A 66 -1.46 -29.94 -5.95
CA ASP A 66 -0.51 -30.94 -6.46
C ASP A 66 -0.60 -32.19 -5.55
N ALA A 67 -1.80 -32.77 -5.46
CA ALA A 67 -2.04 -34.09 -4.87
C ALA A 67 -3.40 -34.68 -5.30
N ASN A 68 -3.53 -35.08 -6.57
CA ASN A 68 -4.03 -36.40 -7.00
C ASN A 68 -4.38 -36.44 -8.51
#